data_AF-A0A855QR03-F1
#
_entry.id   AF-A0A855QR03-F1
#
_cell.length_a   1.000
_cell.length_b   1.000
_cell.length_c   1.000
_cell.angle_alpha   90.00
_cell.angle_beta   90.00
_cell.angle_gamma   90.00
#
_symmetry.space_group_name_H-M   'P 1'
#
loop_
_entity.id
_entity.type
_entity.pdbx_description
1 polymer ?
#
loop_
_entity_poly.entity_id
_entity_poly.type
_entity_poly.pdbx_seq_one_letter_code
_entity_poly.pdbx_strand_id
1 'polypeptide(L)' 'MDKLGERLREERQRLRYTQAAFAAVGGVLANAQHKYEAGLRSPSAVYLARLAEIEVDLLYVLTGRRSHRRHYAGVRALIH' A
#
# COMPACT_ATOMS: atom_id res chain seq x y z
N MET A 1 -7.93 13.48 -12.74
CA MET A 1 -7.67 13.20 -11.31
C MET A 1 -7.06 11.82 -11.21
N ASP A 2 -5.84 11.73 -10.67
CA ASP A 2 -5.16 10.45 -10.48
C ASP A 2 -5.79 9.69 -9.31
N LYS A 3 -6.60 8.68 -9.63
CA LYS A 3 -7.31 7.86 -8.64
C LYS A 3 -6.37 6.90 -7.89
N LEU A 4 -5.11 6.73 -8.31
CA LEU A 4 -4.18 5.82 -7.64
C LEU A 4 -3.80 6.34 -6.26
N GLY A 5 -3.48 7.64 -6.15
CA GLY A 5 -3.12 8.27 -4.88
C GLY A 5 -4.23 8.16 -3.83
N GLU A 6 -5.47 8.36 -4.25
CA GLU A 6 -6.66 8.18 -3.41
C GLU A 6 -6.77 6.73 -2.90
N ARG A 7 -6.66 5.74 -3.78
CA ARG A 7 -6.73 4.33 -3.39
C ARG A 7 -5.56 3.88 -2.51
N LEU A 8 -4.37 4.45 -2.73
CA LEU A 8 -3.21 4.21 -1.86
C LEU A 8 -3.47 4.75 -0.45
N ARG A 9 -4.07 5.93 -0.34
CA ARG A 9 -4.49 6.53 0.94
C ARG A 9 -5.56 5.67 1.61
N GLU A 10 -6.55 5.20 0.87
CA GLU A 10 -7.59 4.31 1.40
C GLU A 10 -7.00 3.02 1.98
N GLU A 11 -6.09 2.36 1.28
CA GLU A 11 -5.46 1.13 1.78
C GLU A 11 -4.59 1.40 3.01
N ARG A 12 -3.85 2.52 3.04
CA ARG A 12 -3.13 2.94 4.24
C ARG A 12 -4.07 3.13 5.44
N GLN A 13 -5.19 3.83 5.23
CA GLN A 13 -6.18 4.09 6.27
C GLN A 13 -6.88 2.81 6.73
N ARG A 14 -7.21 1.89 5.81
CA ARG A 14 -7.77 0.57 6.11
C ARG A 14 -6.86 -0.23 7.05
N LEU A 15 -5.54 -0.15 6.82
CA LEU A 15 -4.51 -0.78 7.65
C LEU A 15 -4.11 0.05 8.88
N ARG A 16 -4.72 1.22 9.08
CA ARG A 16 -4.51 2.12 10.23
C ARG A 16 -3.08 2.63 10.39
N TYR A 17 -2.33 2.74 9.30
CA TYR A 17 -1.00 3.36 9.33
C TYR A 17 -1.06 4.89 9.22
N THR A 18 -0.15 5.56 9.93
CA THR A 18 0.18 6.97 9.68
C THR A 18 0.93 7.11 8.33
N GLN A 19 0.97 8.30 7.75
CA GLN A 19 1.75 8.52 6.51
C GLN A 19 3.24 8.20 6.70
N ALA A 20 3.82 8.56 7.84
CA ALA A 20 5.23 8.28 8.14
C ALA A 20 5.52 6.78 8.27
N ALA A 21 4.67 6.04 9.00
CA ALA A 21 4.86 4.61 9.19
C ALA A 21 4.68 3.85 7.87
N PHE A 22 3.69 4.21 7.05
CA PHE A 22 3.47 3.60 5.75
C PHE A 22 4.60 3.91 4.75
N ALA A 23 5.10 5.15 4.76
CA ALA A 23 6.27 5.55 3.98
C ALA A 23 7.51 4.72 4.35
N ALA A 24 7.73 4.50 5.64
CA ALA A 24 8.86 3.72 6.14
C ALA A 24 8.83 2.26 5.62
N VAL A 25 7.66 1.63 5.55
CA VAL A 25 7.51 0.29 4.94
C VAL A 25 7.96 0.29 3.49
N GLY A 26 7.58 1.30 2.72
CA GLY A 26 8.05 1.47 1.34
C GLY A 26 9.52 1.92 1.22
N GLY A 27 10.20 2.20 2.33
CA GLY A 27 11.57 2.72 2.39
C GLY A 27 11.71 4.13 1.81
N VAL A 28 10.70 4.98 2.03
CA VAL A 28 10.69 6.38 1.61
C VAL A 28 10.33 7.29 2.78
N LEU A 29 10.55 8.59 2.61
CA LEU A 29 10.18 9.61 3.61
C LEU A 29 8.67 9.94 3.55
N ALA A 30 8.12 10.44 4.65
CA ALA A 30 6.70 10.83 4.75
C ALA A 30 6.26 11.83 3.66
N ASN A 31 7.14 12.76 3.26
CA ASN A 31 6.87 13.70 2.16
C ASN A 31 6.63 12.98 0.82
N ALA A 32 7.35 11.88 0.54
CA ALA A 32 7.10 11.09 -0.65
C ALA A 32 5.71 10.46 -0.60
N GLN A 33 5.31 9.91 0.56
CA GLN A 33 3.96 9.35 0.73
C GLN A 33 2.86 10.40 0.55
N HIS A 34 3.03 11.61 1.10
CA HIS A 34 2.11 12.71 0.86
C HIS A 34 1.96 13.04 -0.63
N LYS A 35 3.09 13.12 -1.37
CA LYS A 35 3.07 13.38 -2.82
C LYS A 35 2.39 12.26 -3.61
N TYR A 36 2.55 11.00 -3.19
CA TYR A 36 1.85 9.86 -3.81
C TYR A 36 0.35 9.95 -3.58
N GLU A 37 -0.09 10.21 -2.34
CA GLU A 37 -1.52 10.31 -2.01
C GLU A 37 -2.21 11.52 -2.62
N ALA A 38 -1.47 12.60 -2.88
CA ALA A 38 -1.95 13.80 -3.55
C ALA A 38 -1.91 13.70 -5.09
N GLY A 39 -1.43 12.57 -5.66
CA GLY A 39 -1.29 12.39 -7.11
C GLY A 39 -0.22 13.29 -7.74
N LEU A 40 0.67 13.88 -6.94
CA LEU A 40 1.75 14.77 -7.39
C LEU A 40 2.96 13.98 -7.92
N ARG A 41 3.06 12.70 -7.56
CA ARG A 41 4.11 11.79 -8.00
C ARG A 41 3.57 10.36 -8.00
N SER A 42 3.99 9.54 -8.95
CA SER A 42 3.68 8.11 -8.92
C SER A 42 4.66 7.33 -8.02
N PRO A 43 4.17 6.38 -7.21
CA PRO A 43 5.04 5.48 -6.45
C PRO A 43 5.82 4.55 -7.39
N SER A 44 7.03 4.15 -6.98
CA SER A 44 7.82 3.19 -7.75
C SER A 44 7.30 1.76 -7.56
N ALA A 45 7.62 0.87 -8.51
CA ALA A 45 7.30 -0.55 -8.37
C ALA A 45 7.95 -1.19 -7.12
N VAL A 46 9.17 -0.78 -6.77
CA VAL A 46 9.86 -1.25 -5.54
C VAL A 46 9.12 -0.82 -4.27
N TYR A 47 8.62 0.42 -4.25
CA TYR A 47 7.79 0.91 -3.15
C TYR A 47 6.52 0.06 -3.00
N LEU A 48 5.81 -0.19 -4.11
CA LEU A 48 4.59 -1.00 -4.13
C LEU A 48 4.85 -2.45 -3.73
N ALA A 49 5.95 -3.05 -4.18
CA ALA A 49 6.33 -4.42 -3.80
C ALA A 49 6.48 -4.59 -2.29
N ARG A 50 7.13 -3.63 -1.61
CA ARG A 50 7.25 -3.63 -0.15
C ARG A 50 5.90 -3.49 0.55
N LEU A 51 5.00 -2.68 0.01
CA LEU A 51 3.65 -2.56 0.57
C LEU A 51 2.84 -3.85 0.47
N ALA A 52 3.10 -4.71 -0.52
CA ALA A 52 2.45 -6.01 -0.65
C ALA A 52 2.69 -6.90 0.59
N GLU A 53 3.83 -6.74 1.26
CA GLU A 53 4.22 -7.51 2.45
C GLU A 53 3.36 -7.20 3.68
N ILE A 54 2.74 -6.01 3.72
CA ILE A 54 1.83 -5.57 4.79
C ILE A 54 0.35 -5.63 4.38
N GLU A 55 0.03 -6.50 3.44
CA GLU A 55 -1.34 -6.80 3.02
C GLU A 55 -2.09 -5.61 2.39
N VAL A 56 -1.37 -4.70 1.75
CA VAL A 56 -1.96 -3.70 0.84
C VAL A 56 -2.52 -4.42 -0.39
N ASP A 57 -3.78 -4.13 -0.74
CA ASP A 57 -4.39 -4.65 -1.96
C ASP A 57 -3.86 -3.89 -3.19
N LEU A 58 -2.74 -4.35 -3.74
CA LEU A 58 -2.13 -3.71 -4.91
C LEU A 58 -3.00 -3.77 -6.17
N LEU A 59 -3.85 -4.79 -6.32
CA LEU A 59 -4.78 -4.85 -7.44
C LEU A 59 -5.77 -3.68 -7.34
N TYR A 60 -6.28 -3.42 -6.14
CA TYR A 60 -7.14 -2.27 -5.88
C TYR A 60 -6.40 -0.97 -6.12
N VAL A 61 -5.20 -0.78 -5.55
CA VAL A 61 -4.42 0.45 -5.74
C VAL A 61 -4.19 0.74 -7.22
N LEU A 62 -3.78 -0.26 -8.00
CA LEU A 62 -3.44 -0.07 -9.42
C LEU A 62 -4.67 0.06 -10.32
N THR A 63 -5.72 -0.72 -10.08
CA THR A 63 -6.82 -0.90 -11.05
C THR A 63 -8.19 -0.41 -10.57
N GLY A 64 -8.34 -0.15 -9.27
CA GLY A 64 -9.64 0.14 -8.64
C GLY A 64 -10.51 -1.10 -8.41
N ARG A 65 -10.08 -2.29 -8.83
CA ARG A 65 -10.79 -3.54 -8.59
C ARG A 65 -10.28 -4.16 -7.29
N ARG A 66 -11.15 -4.31 -6.29
CA ARG A 66 -10.75 -5.01 -5.06
C ARG A 66 -10.47 -6.48 -5.35
N SER A 67 -9.36 -6.98 -4.84
CA SER A 67 -9.11 -8.41 -4.81
C SER A 67 -10.11 -9.05 -3.84
N HIS A 68 -10.72 -10.16 -4.24
CA HIS A 68 -11.54 -10.94 -3.33
C HIS A 68 -10.58 -11.63 -2.36
N ARG A 69 -10.30 -10.98 -1.24
CA ARG A 69 -9.33 -11.41 -0.25
C ARG A 69 -9.77 -12.76 0.32
N ARG A 70 -9.24 -13.87 -0.20
CA ARG A 70 -9.33 -15.18 0.45
C ARG A 70 -8.32 -15.17 1.58
N HIS A 71 -8.82 -15.04 2.80
CA HIS A 71 -8.03 -15.12 4.00
C HIS A 71 -7.61 -16.59 4.21
N TYR A 72 -6.42 -16.97 3.73
CA TYR A 72 -5.78 -18.21 4.17
C TYR A 72 -5.14 -17.93 5.53
N ALA A 73 -5.97 -17.89 6.57
CA ALA A 73 -5.49 -17.98 7.94
C ALA A 73 -4.84 -19.37 8.11
N GLY A 74 -3.51 -19.48 7.93
CA GLY A 74 -2.85 -20.76 8.18
C GLY A 74 -1.38 -20.93 7.77
N VAL A 75 -0.81 -20.11 6.87
CA VAL A 75 0.53 -20.41 6.30
C VAL A 75 1.64 -19.45 6.75
N ARG A 76 1.49 -18.78 7.90
CA ARG A 76 2.53 -17.89 8.47
C ARG A 76 3.15 -18.40 9.78
N ALA A 77 3.14 -19.71 10.02
CA ALA A 77 3.85 -20.33 11.15
C ALA A 77 4.47 -21.69 10.79
N LEU A 78 5.33 -21.74 9.77
CA LEU A 78 6.08 -22.98 9.50
C LEU A 78 7.51 -22.82 8.97
N ILE A 79 8.21 -21.72 9.28
CA ILE A 79 9.66 -21.69 9.12
C ILE A 79 10.29 -20.88 10.26
N HIS A 80 11.10 -21.60 11.05
CA HIS A 80 11.87 -21.24 12.27
C HIS A 80 11.11 -21.41 13.59
#